data_AF-A0A7S1X5L0-F1
#
_entry.id   AF-A0A7S1X5L0-F1
#
_cell.length_a   1.000
_cell.length_b   1.000
_cell.length_c   1.000
_cell.angle_alpha   90.00
_cell.angle_beta   90.00
_cell.angle_gamma   90.00
#
_symmetry.space_group_name_H-M   'P 1'
#
loop_
_entity.id
_entity.type
_entity.pdbx_description
1 polymer ?
#
loop_
_entity_poly.entity_id
_entity_poly.type
_entity_poly.pdbx_seq_one_letter_code
_entity_poly.pdbx_strand_id
1 'polypeptide(L)'
;EAEEAREDRVPARVLYETLGRLHWTRLLLQSFWAVTESALRLTGPVLLRMLLQWMEEAQASGSDETAWKGWALVAGLSVQTLLQALVHHQLFWVGMRTGLHMRTQTTLAVHDKVLRLNSASVSDFSVGKVVNLVSNDASRFDEALLMWPFLWAGPLELVAVIFMLAA
;
A
#
# COMPACT_ATOMS: atom_id res chain seq x y z
N GLU A 1 -22.70 25.50 29.34
CA GLU A 1 -23.48 24.80 28.29
C GLU A 1 -22.75 24.68 26.94
N ALA A 2 -22.58 25.74 26.13
CA ALA A 2 -21.85 25.62 24.85
C ALA A 2 -20.35 25.30 24.98
N GLU A 3 -19.75 25.68 26.12
CA GLU A 3 -18.34 25.45 26.45
C GLU A 3 -18.11 24.03 27.04
N GLU A 4 -19.03 23.55 27.87
CA GLU A 4 -19.10 22.15 28.38
C GLU A 4 -19.29 21.13 27.25
N ALA A 5 -20.13 21.43 26.25
CA ALA A 5 -20.32 20.56 25.08
C ALA A 5 -19.08 20.51 24.14
N ARG A 6 -18.10 21.40 24.37
CA ARG A 6 -16.83 21.42 23.64
C ARG A 6 -15.77 20.57 24.33
N GLU A 7 -15.91 20.34 25.63
CA GLU A 7 -14.96 19.65 26.51
C GLU A 7 -15.04 18.12 26.38
N ASP A 8 -16.20 17.58 26.02
CA ASP A 8 -16.45 16.14 25.89
C ASP A 8 -16.19 15.56 24.47
N ARG A 9 -15.55 16.35 23.61
CA ARG A 9 -15.21 15.93 22.24
C ARG A 9 -13.96 15.05 22.26
N VAL A 10 -14.13 13.76 22.00
CA VAL A 10 -13.00 12.85 21.79
C VAL A 10 -12.09 13.45 20.70
N PRO A 11 -10.82 13.74 20.99
CA PRO A 11 -9.94 14.39 20.03
C PRO A 11 -9.66 13.45 18.86
N ALA A 12 -9.64 13.98 17.63
CA ALA A 12 -9.41 13.20 16.41
C ALA A 12 -8.12 12.34 16.48
N ARG A 13 -7.11 12.83 17.21
CA ARG A 13 -5.88 12.10 17.51
C ARG A 13 -6.13 10.72 18.12
N VAL A 14 -7.09 10.60 19.05
CA VAL A 14 -7.41 9.32 19.70
C VAL A 14 -7.96 8.31 18.71
N LEU A 15 -8.75 8.75 17.72
CA LEU A 15 -9.24 7.86 16.66
C LEU A 15 -8.08 7.34 15.80
N TYR A 16 -7.20 8.21 15.32
CA TYR A 16 -6.04 7.80 14.52
C TYR A 16 -5.09 6.90 15.31
N GLU A 17 -4.84 7.20 16.58
CA GLU A 17 -4.02 6.35 17.45
C GLU A 17 -4.67 4.99 17.69
N THR A 18 -5.99 4.93 17.88
CA THR A 18 -6.71 3.67 18.10
C THR A 18 -6.72 2.81 16.83
N LEU A 19 -7.05 3.39 15.68
CA LEU A 19 -7.01 2.71 14.38
C LEU A 19 -5.59 2.27 14.02
N GLY A 20 -4.60 3.12 14.27
CA GLY A 20 -3.18 2.81 14.07
C GLY A 20 -2.74 1.63 14.95
N ARG A 21 -3.04 1.65 16.25
CA ARG A 21 -2.74 0.55 17.19
C ARG A 21 -3.54 -0.72 16.90
N LEU A 22 -4.69 -0.63 16.26
CA LEU A 22 -5.48 -1.81 15.90
C LEU A 22 -4.94 -2.50 14.64
N HIS A 23 -4.46 -1.71 13.67
CA HIS A 23 -4.06 -2.22 12.35
C HIS A 23 -2.55 -2.18 12.08
N TRP A 24 -1.71 -1.80 13.06
CA TRP A 24 -0.25 -1.68 12.86
C TRP A 24 0.40 -2.95 12.31
N THR A 25 -0.02 -4.14 12.75
CA THR A 25 0.52 -5.42 12.24
C THR A 25 0.24 -5.59 10.75
N ARG A 26 -0.93 -5.14 10.28
CA ARG A 26 -1.32 -5.18 8.87
C ARG A 26 -0.57 -4.13 8.05
N LEU A 27 -0.36 -2.94 8.62
CA LEU A 27 0.45 -1.90 7.99
C LEU A 27 1.91 -2.34 7.85
N LEU A 28 2.46 -3.03 8.86
CA LEU A 28 3.80 -3.61 8.77
C LEU A 28 3.86 -4.73 7.73
N LEU A 29 2.86 -5.62 7.70
CA LEU A 29 2.77 -6.66 6.68
C LEU A 29 2.71 -6.06 5.26
N GLN A 30 1.87 -5.04 5.07
CA GLN A 30 1.80 -4.30 3.81
C GLN A 30 3.14 -3.66 3.45
N SER A 31 3.83 -3.08 4.43
CA SER A 31 5.12 -2.44 4.23
C SER A 31 6.21 -3.45 3.87
N PHE A 32 6.19 -4.64 4.45
CA PHE A 32 7.06 -5.76 4.09
C PHE A 32 6.88 -6.16 2.61
N TRP A 33 5.64 -6.30 2.15
CA TRP A 33 5.37 -6.59 0.73
C TRP A 33 5.82 -5.45 -0.17
N ALA A 34 5.68 -4.19 0.25
CA ALA A 34 6.14 -3.04 -0.53
C ALA A 34 7.66 -3.01 -0.70
N VAL A 35 8.45 -3.26 0.36
CA VAL A 35 9.91 -3.37 0.24
C VAL A 35 10.29 -4.52 -0.70
N THR A 36 9.62 -5.66 -0.56
CA THR A 36 9.87 -6.84 -1.39
C THR A 36 9.55 -6.55 -2.87
N GLU A 37 8.45 -5.84 -3.14
CA GLU A 37 8.07 -5.41 -4.48
C GLU A 37 9.12 -4.48 -5.09
N SER A 38 9.55 -3.45 -4.35
CA SER A 38 10.58 -2.53 -4.83
C SER A 38 11.89 -3.26 -5.14
N ALA A 39 12.33 -4.20 -4.29
CA ALA A 39 13.53 -5.00 -4.55
C ALA A 39 13.42 -5.86 -5.81
N LEU A 40 12.30 -6.57 -6.00
CA LEU A 40 12.05 -7.38 -7.20
C LEU A 40 12.01 -6.52 -8.46
N ARG A 41 11.38 -5.35 -8.39
CA ARG A 41 11.26 -4.41 -9.51
C ARG A 41 12.64 -3.87 -9.94
N LEU A 42 13.52 -3.58 -8.99
CA LEU A 42 14.91 -3.17 -9.28
C LEU A 42 15.77 -4.31 -9.83
N THR A 43 15.43 -5.57 -9.51
CA THR A 43 16.15 -6.74 -10.03
C THR A 43 15.93 -6.96 -11.53
N GLY A 44 14.74 -6.63 -12.05
CA GLY A 44 14.40 -6.81 -13.47
C GLY A 44 15.37 -6.13 -14.45
N PRO A 45 15.63 -4.81 -14.32
CA PRO A 45 16.61 -4.11 -15.15
C PRO A 45 18.04 -4.67 -15.05
N VAL A 46 18.45 -5.21 -13.89
CA VAL A 46 19.78 -5.82 -13.72
C VAL A 46 19.89 -7.11 -14.52
N LEU A 47 18.90 -8.00 -14.39
CA LEU A 47 18.86 -9.24 -15.15
C LEU A 47 18.79 -8.98 -16.66
N LEU A 48 18.02 -7.97 -17.07
CA LEU A 48 17.94 -7.55 -18.46
C LEU A 48 19.29 -7.05 -18.98
N ARG A 49 20.01 -6.23 -18.21
CA ARG A 49 21.36 -5.76 -18.57
C ARG A 49 22.33 -6.93 -18.74
N MET A 50 22.32 -7.89 -17.83
CA MET A 50 23.17 -9.08 -17.91
C MET A 50 22.84 -9.93 -19.15
N LEU A 51 21.55 -10.06 -19.50
CA LEU A 51 21.13 -10.76 -20.70
C LEU A 51 21.63 -10.05 -21.96
N LEU A 52 21.51 -8.72 -22.03
CA LEU A 52 21.99 -7.94 -23.17
C LEU A 52 23.51 -8.06 -23.34
N GLN A 53 24.28 -7.93 -22.25
CA GLN A 53 25.73 -8.10 -22.27
C GLN A 53 26.13 -9.50 -22.77
N TRP A 54 25.46 -10.54 -22.28
CA TRP A 54 25.69 -11.90 -22.75
C TRP A 54 25.39 -12.07 -24.25
N MET A 55 24.32 -11.46 -24.76
CA MET A 55 23.97 -11.52 -26.18
C MET A 55 25.03 -10.83 -27.06
N GLU A 56 25.55 -9.69 -26.63
CA GLU A 56 26.63 -8.97 -27.33
C GLU A 56 27.92 -9.81 -27.41
N GLU A 57 28.30 -10.44 -26.29
CA GLU A 57 29.46 -11.33 -26.22
C GLU A 57 29.29 -12.58 -27.10
N ALA A 58 28.13 -13.23 -27.03
CA ALA A 58 27.84 -14.43 -27.83
C ALA A 58 27.85 -14.14 -29.34
N GLN A 59 27.35 -12.98 -29.74
CA GLN A 59 27.40 -12.53 -31.13
C GLN A 59 28.84 -12.26 -31.60
N ALA A 60 29.69 -11.72 -30.73
CA ALA A 60 31.08 -11.42 -31.05
C ALA A 60 31.97 -12.68 -31.10
N SER A 61 31.73 -13.68 -30.25
CA SER A 61 32.55 -14.91 -30.19
C SER A 61 32.17 -15.95 -31.26
N GLY A 62 30.93 -15.91 -31.77
CA GLY A 62 30.43 -16.88 -32.76
C GLY A 62 30.38 -18.33 -32.24
N SER A 63 30.47 -18.54 -30.92
CA SER A 63 30.51 -19.85 -30.27
C SER A 63 29.37 -20.03 -29.27
N ASP A 64 28.67 -21.16 -29.36
CA ASP A 64 27.52 -21.52 -28.50
C ASP A 64 27.91 -22.02 -27.10
N GLU A 65 29.19 -21.93 -26.72
CA GLU A 65 29.73 -22.52 -25.48
C GLU A 65 29.03 -22.00 -24.20
N THR A 66 28.39 -20.83 -24.28
CA THR A 66 27.68 -20.21 -23.16
C THR A 66 26.15 -20.15 -23.32
N ALA A 67 25.57 -20.90 -24.25
CA ALA A 67 24.12 -20.90 -24.51
C ALA A 67 23.27 -21.15 -23.25
N TRP A 68 23.74 -22.02 -22.34
CA TRP A 68 23.04 -22.30 -21.08
C TRP A 68 22.87 -21.06 -20.18
N LYS A 69 23.82 -20.11 -20.22
CA LYS A 69 23.76 -18.86 -19.43
C LYS A 69 22.62 -17.98 -19.94
N GLY A 70 22.47 -17.85 -21.26
CA GLY A 70 21.37 -17.13 -21.88
C GLY A 70 20.01 -17.70 -21.48
N TRP A 71 19.83 -19.02 -21.59
CA TRP A 71 18.61 -19.70 -21.13
C TRP A 71 18.34 -19.49 -19.64
N ALA A 72 19.38 -19.55 -18.80
CA ALA A 72 19.25 -19.30 -17.37
C ALA A 72 18.82 -17.85 -17.06
N LEU A 73 19.34 -16.85 -17.78
CA LEU A 73 18.97 -15.44 -17.61
C LEU A 73 17.52 -15.17 -18.06
N VAL A 74 17.09 -15.75 -19.18
CA VAL A 74 15.70 -15.65 -19.66
C VAL A 74 14.72 -16.32 -18.68
N ALA A 75 15.08 -17.51 -18.18
CA ALA A 75 14.30 -18.18 -17.14
C ALA A 75 14.24 -17.34 -15.85
N GLY A 76 15.37 -16.75 -15.45
CA GLY A 76 15.47 -15.84 -14.31
C GLY A 76 14.55 -14.61 -14.44
N LEU A 77 14.53 -13.96 -15.60
CA LEU A 77 13.60 -12.85 -15.89
C LEU A 77 12.14 -13.29 -15.84
N SER A 78 11.84 -14.47 -16.38
CA SER A 78 10.47 -15.02 -16.38
C SER A 78 9.98 -15.31 -14.96
N VAL A 79 10.85 -15.88 -14.12
CA VAL A 79 10.53 -16.14 -12.70
C VAL A 79 10.43 -14.82 -11.92
N GLN A 80 11.35 -13.89 -12.13
CA GLN A 80 11.34 -12.58 -11.48
C GLN A 80 10.03 -11.83 -11.76
N THR A 81 9.59 -11.78 -13.01
CA THR A 81 8.36 -11.07 -13.41
C THR A 81 7.11 -11.72 -12.81
N LEU A 82 7.05 -13.06 -12.76
CA LEU A 82 5.96 -13.77 -12.09
C LEU A 82 5.94 -13.49 -10.58
N LEU A 83 7.08 -13.56 -9.92
CA LEU A 83 7.19 -13.24 -8.49
C LEU A 83 6.79 -11.79 -8.20
N GLN A 84 7.22 -10.85 -9.04
CA GLN A 84 6.82 -9.45 -8.92
C GLN A 84 5.30 -9.29 -9.01
N ALA A 85 4.63 -9.96 -9.95
CA ALA A 85 3.18 -9.91 -10.08
C ALA A 85 2.48 -10.47 -8.83
N LEU A 86 2.94 -11.60 -8.31
CA LEU A 86 2.38 -12.21 -7.09
C LEU A 86 2.54 -11.30 -5.87
N VAL A 87 3.73 -10.74 -5.68
CA VAL A 87 4.03 -9.81 -4.58
C VAL A 87 3.21 -8.53 -4.70
N HIS A 88 3.07 -7.97 -5.90
CA HIS A 88 2.24 -6.80 -6.16
C HIS A 88 0.77 -7.05 -5.80
N HIS A 89 0.20 -8.19 -6.22
CA HIS A 89 -1.15 -8.55 -5.84
C HIS A 89 -1.31 -8.73 -4.33
N GLN A 90 -0.32 -9.31 -3.67
CA GLN A 90 -0.34 -9.46 -2.22
C GLN A 90 -0.25 -8.11 -1.50
N LEU A 91 0.58 -7.17 -1.98
CA LEU A 91 0.65 -5.80 -1.46
C LEU A 91 -0.73 -5.12 -1.53
N PHE A 92 -1.34 -5.13 -2.71
CA PHE A 92 -2.64 -4.50 -2.95
C PHE A 92 -3.75 -5.18 -2.14
N TRP A 93 -3.75 -6.51 -2.08
CA TRP A 93 -4.73 -7.27 -1.31
C TRP A 93 -4.71 -6.92 0.18
N VAL A 94 -3.52 -6.80 0.79
CA VAL A 94 -3.38 -6.40 2.20
C VAL A 94 -3.89 -4.97 2.41
N GLY A 95 -3.53 -4.05 1.52
CA GLY A 95 -4.00 -2.65 1.57
C GLY A 95 -5.52 -2.54 1.47
N MET A 96 -6.12 -3.13 0.43
CA MET A 96 -7.57 -3.13 0.21
C MET A 96 -8.33 -3.76 1.38
N ARG A 97 -7.86 -4.90 1.90
CA ARG A 97 -8.51 -5.57 3.03
C ARG A 97 -8.43 -4.75 4.31
N THR A 98 -7.31 -4.07 4.55
CA THR A 98 -7.15 -3.21 5.73
C THR A 98 -8.03 -1.97 5.61
N GLY A 99 -8.10 -1.36 4.42
CA GLY A 99 -9.01 -0.25 4.08
C GLY A 99 -10.46 -0.58 4.42
N LEU A 100 -10.93 -1.69 3.84
CA LEU A 100 -12.28 -2.19 4.05
C LEU A 100 -12.60 -2.40 5.54
N HIS A 101 -11.68 -3.00 6.30
CA HIS A 101 -11.88 -3.22 7.73
C HIS A 101 -11.97 -1.90 8.51
N MET A 102 -11.09 -0.92 8.24
CA MET A 102 -11.15 0.39 8.90
C MET A 102 -12.44 1.13 8.59
N ARG A 103 -12.87 1.12 7.32
CA ARG A 103 -14.15 1.69 6.88
C ARG A 103 -15.31 1.05 7.63
N THR A 104 -15.43 -0.27 7.61
CA THR A 104 -16.54 -0.99 8.27
C THR A 104 -16.55 -0.75 9.78
N GLN A 105 -15.40 -0.77 10.46
CA GLN A 105 -15.32 -0.51 11.90
C GLN A 105 -15.74 0.92 12.25
N THR A 106 -15.29 1.90 11.47
CA THR A 106 -15.65 3.31 11.67
C THR A 106 -17.14 3.54 11.43
N THR A 107 -17.70 2.95 10.36
CA THR A 107 -19.14 3.01 10.07
C THR A 107 -19.98 2.41 11.20
N LEU A 108 -19.58 1.25 11.75
CA LEU A 108 -20.26 0.63 12.88
C LEU A 108 -20.19 1.50 14.14
N ALA A 109 -19.03 2.08 14.44
CA ALA A 109 -18.88 2.97 15.58
C ALA A 109 -19.76 4.24 15.47
N VAL A 110 -19.85 4.82 14.28
CA VAL A 110 -20.75 5.96 14.00
C VAL A 110 -22.21 5.54 14.17
N HIS A 111 -22.60 4.39 13.60
CA HIS A 111 -23.96 3.87 13.71
C HIS A 111 -24.37 3.63 15.18
N ASP A 112 -23.52 2.96 15.97
CA ASP A 112 -23.76 2.70 17.39
C ASP A 112 -23.88 3.99 18.20
N LYS A 113 -23.11 5.03 17.84
CA LYS A 113 -23.22 6.34 18.49
C LYS A 113 -24.56 6.99 18.15
N VAL A 114 -24.97 6.98 16.89
CA VAL A 114 -26.24 7.58 16.43
C VAL A 114 -27.45 6.98 17.15
N LEU A 115 -27.48 5.67 17.37
CA LEU A 115 -28.56 4.99 18.09
C LEU A 115 -28.67 5.36 19.58
N ARG A 116 -27.61 5.92 20.17
CA ARG A 116 -27.55 6.29 21.60
C ARG A 116 -27.72 7.80 21.82
N LEU A 117 -27.82 8.61 20.77
CA LEU A 117 -28.01 10.05 20.89
C LEU A 117 -29.46 10.40 21.23
N ASN A 118 -29.66 11.44 22.06
CA ASN A 118 -31.00 11.97 22.32
C ASN A 118 -31.52 12.79 21.12
N SER A 119 -32.84 12.97 21.04
CA SER A 119 -33.50 13.64 19.91
C SER A 119 -33.05 15.08 19.67
N ALA A 120 -32.64 15.81 20.71
CA ALA A 120 -32.12 17.18 20.59
C ALA A 120 -30.75 17.21 19.90
N SER A 121 -29.86 16.28 20.26
CA SER A 121 -28.51 16.15 19.68
C SER A 121 -28.54 15.65 18.23
N VAL A 122 -29.52 14.81 17.90
CA VAL A 122 -29.78 14.35 16.53
C VAL A 122 -30.35 15.48 15.66
N SER A 123 -31.05 16.46 16.25
CA SER A 123 -31.54 17.62 15.48
C SER A 123 -30.39 18.53 15.00
N ASP A 124 -29.31 18.66 15.79
CA ASP A 124 -28.09 19.40 15.42
C ASP A 124 -27.26 18.66 14.34
N PHE A 125 -27.25 17.33 14.41
CA PHE A 125 -26.65 16.43 13.41
C PHE A 125 -27.72 15.84 12.48
N SER A 126 -28.13 16.62 11.47
CA SER A 126 -29.09 16.12 10.46
C SER A 126 -28.67 14.75 9.92
N VAL A 127 -29.65 13.86 9.69
CA VAL A 127 -29.42 12.51 9.14
C VAL A 127 -28.55 12.57 7.88
N GLY A 128 -28.74 13.59 7.03
CA GLY A 128 -27.93 13.82 5.85
C GLY A 128 -26.44 14.05 6.14
N LYS A 129 -26.08 14.77 7.22
CA LYS A 129 -24.67 14.96 7.61
C LYS A 129 -24.01 13.64 7.99
N VAL A 130 -24.71 12.78 8.74
CA VAL A 130 -24.18 11.46 9.14
C VAL A 130 -24.00 10.55 7.93
N VAL A 131 -24.99 10.49 7.05
CA VAL A 131 -24.91 9.69 5.83
C VAL A 131 -23.76 10.18 4.94
N ASN A 132 -23.60 11.50 4.78
CA ASN A 132 -22.50 12.08 4.01
C ASN A 132 -21.13 11.77 4.63
N LEU A 133 -21.00 11.85 5.96
CA LEU A 133 -19.77 11.51 6.67
C LEU A 133 -19.38 10.04 6.43
N VAL A 134 -20.33 9.12 6.59
CA VAL A 134 -20.08 7.68 6.39
C VAL A 134 -19.77 7.36 4.93
N SER A 135 -20.48 7.96 3.97
CA SER A 135 -20.30 7.67 2.55
C SER A 135 -19.03 8.29 1.97
N ASN A 136 -18.68 9.51 2.38
CA ASN A 136 -17.58 10.27 1.79
C ASN A 136 -16.29 10.19 2.61
N ASP A 137 -16.34 10.28 3.94
CA ASP A 137 -15.15 10.34 4.77
C ASP A 137 -14.65 8.93 5.12
N ALA A 138 -15.53 8.00 5.49
CA ALA A 138 -15.11 6.64 5.82
C ALA A 138 -14.62 5.86 4.59
N SER A 139 -15.08 6.17 3.39
CA SER A 139 -14.58 5.56 2.15
C SER A 139 -13.14 5.95 1.82
N ARG A 140 -12.64 7.07 2.37
CA ARG A 140 -11.23 7.50 2.18
C ARG A 140 -10.22 6.55 2.79
N PHE A 141 -10.62 5.71 3.76
CA PHE A 141 -9.73 4.69 4.30
C PHE A 141 -9.31 3.67 3.24
N ASP A 142 -10.18 3.38 2.26
CA ASP A 142 -9.88 2.42 1.19
C ASP A 142 -8.73 2.94 0.31
N GLU A 143 -8.82 4.21 -0.12
CA GLU A 143 -7.79 4.88 -0.92
C GLU A 143 -6.51 5.12 -0.12
N ALA A 144 -6.63 5.65 1.10
CA ALA A 144 -5.49 6.02 1.93
C ALA A 144 -4.61 4.82 2.28
N LEU A 145 -5.24 3.69 2.65
CA LEU A 145 -4.49 2.48 2.99
C LEU A 145 -3.93 1.76 1.77
N LEU A 146 -4.56 1.90 0.59
CA LEU A 146 -3.95 1.43 -0.64
C LEU A 146 -2.69 2.23 -1.01
N MET A 147 -2.75 3.56 -0.86
CA MET A 147 -1.66 4.47 -1.23
C MET A 147 -0.54 4.58 -0.19
N TRP A 148 -0.81 4.22 1.07
CA TRP A 148 0.10 4.33 2.20
C TRP A 148 1.55 3.90 1.91
N PRO A 149 1.83 2.71 1.31
CA PRO A 149 3.20 2.26 1.09
C PRO A 149 3.99 3.16 0.15
N PHE A 150 3.33 3.76 -0.84
CA PHE A 150 3.98 4.56 -1.88
C PHE A 150 4.49 5.90 -1.35
N LEU A 151 3.96 6.38 -0.22
CA LEU A 151 4.43 7.63 0.42
C LEU A 151 5.90 7.56 0.84
N TRP A 152 6.36 6.38 1.26
CA TRP A 152 7.75 6.19 1.71
C TRP A 152 8.55 5.30 0.77
N ALA A 153 7.93 4.28 0.13
CA ALA A 153 8.61 3.41 -0.81
C ALA A 153 8.97 4.14 -2.10
N GLY A 154 8.12 5.05 -2.58
CA GLY A 154 8.36 5.80 -3.82
C GLY A 154 9.65 6.64 -3.78
N PRO A 155 9.87 7.50 -2.77
CA PRO A 155 11.12 8.23 -2.62
C PRO A 155 12.35 7.31 -2.48
N LEU A 156 12.23 6.20 -1.75
CA LEU A 156 13.32 5.23 -1.59
C LEU A 156 13.67 4.57 -2.93
N GLU A 157 12.66 4.18 -3.70
CA GLU A 157 12.83 3.60 -5.03
C GLU A 157 13.48 4.60 -6.00
N LEU A 158 13.09 5.88 -5.94
CA LEU A 158 13.71 6.94 -6.72
C LEU A 158 15.21 7.07 -6.42
N VAL A 159 15.61 7.08 -5.15
CA VAL A 159 17.03 7.14 -4.77
C VAL A 159 17.78 5.91 -5.27
N ALA A 160 17.20 4.71 -5.15
CA ALA A 160 17.81 3.48 -5.61
C ALA A 160 18.02 3.48 -7.14
N VAL A 161 17.03 3.93 -7.91
CA VAL A 161 17.14 4.04 -9.37
C VAL A 161 18.22 5.04 -9.78
N ILE A 162 18.27 6.21 -9.14
CA ILE A 162 19.31 7.22 -9.41
C ILE A 162 20.70 6.63 -9.14
N PHE A 163 20.87 5.91 -8.03
CA PHE A 163 22.14 5.25 -7.72
C PHE A 163 22.52 4.19 -8.77
N MET A 164 21.58 3.35 -9.21
CA MET A 164 21.82 2.33 -10.24
C MET A 164 22.10 2.90 -11.63
N LEU A 165 21.63 4.12 -11.92
CA LEU A 165 21.95 4.82 -13.18
C LEU A 165 23.31 5.52 -13.11
N ALA A 166 23.73 5.95 -11.92
CA ALA A 166 25.01 6.62 -11.70
C ALA A 166 26.18 5.65 -11.54
N ALA A 167 25.92 4.40 -11.16
CA ALA A 167 26.89 3.30 -11.04
C ALA A 167 27.10 2.58 -12.38
#